data_AF-A0A191TBZ4-F1
#
_entry.id   AF-A0A191TBZ4-F1
#
_cell.length_a   1.000
_cell.length_b   1.000
_cell.length_c   1.000
_cell.angle_alpha   90.00
_cell.angle_beta   90.00
_cell.angle_gamma   90.00
#
_symmetry.space_group_name_H-M   'P 1'
#
loop_
_entity.id
_entity.type
_entity.pdbx_description
1 polymer ?
#
loop_
_entity_poly.entity_id
_entity_poly.type
_entity_poly.pdbx_seq_one_letter_code
_entity_poly.pdbx_strand_id
1 'polypeptide(L)' 'MAYYQNIFTQVQVRPLVPEHGVPVAVDDRVGKPFNSYLFGLIGNSQVGPIYIGYIAALSITCGLIAFEIIGLNMWASVN' A
#
# COMPACT_ATOMS: atom_id res chain seq x y z
N MET A 1 -18.41 14.57 31.49
CA MET A 1 -17.63 13.31 31.35
C MET A 1 -17.48 13.04 29.86
N ALA A 2 -16.25 12.91 29.35
CA ALA A 2 -16.02 12.58 27.94
C ALA A 2 -15.91 11.06 27.77
N TYR A 3 -16.58 10.51 26.77
CA TYR A 3 -16.52 9.08 26.44
C TYR A 3 -15.67 8.85 25.19
N TYR A 4 -14.95 7.75 25.18
CA TYR A 4 -14.16 7.35 24.03
C TYR A 4 -15.06 6.91 22.87
N GLN A 5 -14.82 7.48 21.68
CA GLN A 5 -15.67 7.30 20.49
C GLN A 5 -15.17 6.21 19.53
N ASN A 6 -14.11 5.48 19.88
CA ASN A 6 -13.52 4.43 19.05
C ASN A 6 -13.07 4.89 17.64
N ILE A 7 -12.61 6.14 17.52
CA ILE A 7 -12.08 6.69 16.26
C ILE A 7 -10.60 6.37 16.08
N PHE A 8 -9.83 6.36 17.18
CA PHE A 8 -8.40 6.06 17.17
C PHE A 8 -8.07 4.96 18.16
N THR A 9 -7.41 3.89 17.73
CA THR A 9 -7.06 2.75 18.59
C THR A 9 -6.19 3.22 19.78
N GLN A 10 -6.64 2.99 21.01
CA GLN A 10 -5.86 3.38 22.20
C GLN A 10 -4.64 2.48 22.42
N VAL A 11 -4.77 1.20 22.11
CA VAL A 11 -3.71 0.19 22.26
C VAL A 11 -3.66 -0.63 20.97
N GLN A 12 -2.52 -0.61 20.30
CA GLN A 12 -2.28 -1.41 19.11
C GLN A 12 -1.60 -2.73 19.50
N VAL A 13 -2.19 -3.85 19.10
CA VAL A 13 -1.60 -5.19 19.26
C VAL A 13 -1.06 -5.65 17.91
N ARG A 14 0.11 -6.28 17.90
CA ARG A 14 0.76 -6.75 16.67
C ARG A 14 1.12 -8.23 16.77
N PRO A 15 0.88 -9.02 15.71
CA PRO A 15 1.35 -10.40 15.66
C PRO A 15 2.88 -10.44 15.47
N LEU A 16 3.51 -11.51 15.96
CA LEU A 16 4.94 -11.76 15.76
C LEU A 16 5.27 -12.08 14.31
N VAL A 17 4.33 -12.69 13.60
CA VAL A 17 4.45 -13.07 12.18
C VAL A 17 3.39 -12.32 11.37
N PRO A 18 3.77 -11.67 10.26
CA PRO A 18 2.81 -11.00 9.38
C PRO A 18 1.83 -11.97 8.71
N GLU A 19 0.63 -11.49 8.41
CA GLU A 19 -0.37 -12.25 7.67
C GLU A 19 -0.03 -12.23 6.16
N HIS A 20 0.19 -13.39 5.56
CA HIS A 20 0.51 -13.51 4.13
C HIS A 20 -0.72 -13.64 3.22
N GLY A 21 -1.92 -13.65 3.80
CA GLY A 21 -3.19 -13.84 3.11
C GLY A 21 -3.52 -15.30 2.83
N VAL A 22 -4.71 -15.54 2.29
CA VAL A 22 -5.20 -16.89 1.92
C VAL A 22 -4.32 -17.46 0.79
N PRO A 23 -3.98 -18.78 0.83
CA PRO A 23 -3.21 -19.42 -0.21
C PRO A 23 -3.94 -19.38 -1.56
N VAL A 24 -3.21 -19.12 -2.63
CA VAL A 24 -3.70 -19.04 -4.01
C VAL A 24 -2.90 -20.00 -4.88
N ALA A 25 -3.48 -20.44 -5.99
CA ALA A 25 -2.85 -21.43 -6.88
C ALA A 25 -1.53 -20.93 -7.50
N VAL A 26 -1.41 -19.62 -7.74
CA VAL A 26 -0.18 -18.96 -8.17
C VAL A 26 0.04 -17.78 -7.24
N ASP A 27 1.17 -17.79 -6.53
CA ASP A 27 1.50 -16.78 -5.52
C ASP A 27 2.59 -15.83 -6.03
N ASP A 28 2.22 -14.91 -6.93
CA ASP A 28 3.09 -13.81 -7.39
C ASP A 28 3.03 -12.60 -6.44
N ARG A 29 2.85 -12.85 -5.14
CA ARG A 29 2.89 -11.79 -4.12
C ARG A 29 4.33 -11.40 -3.85
N VAL A 30 4.59 -10.10 -3.88
CA VAL A 30 5.91 -9.51 -3.66
C VAL A 30 5.89 -8.53 -2.50
N GLY A 31 7.06 -8.36 -1.89
CA GLY A 31 7.29 -7.44 -0.78
C GLY A 31 7.20 -8.11 0.60
N LYS A 32 8.14 -7.76 1.48
CA LYS A 32 8.11 -8.16 2.89
C LYS A 32 7.12 -7.25 3.63
N PRO A 33 6.07 -7.78 4.27
CA PRO A 33 5.11 -6.95 4.99
C PRO A 33 5.78 -6.19 6.15
N PHE A 34 5.33 -4.97 6.40
CA PHE A 34 5.77 -4.18 7.54
C PHE A 34 4.58 -3.52 8.24
N ASN A 35 4.78 -3.07 9.48
CA ASN A 35 3.71 -2.50 10.29
C ASN A 35 3.90 -1.00 10.53
N SER A 36 2.97 -0.18 10.06
CA SER A 36 2.93 1.27 10.29
C SER A 36 2.14 1.61 11.54
N TYR A 37 2.74 2.37 12.47
CA TYR A 37 2.04 2.87 13.66
C TYR A 37 0.91 3.82 13.32
N LEU A 38 1.11 4.68 12.32
CA LEU A 38 0.10 5.66 11.92
C LEU A 38 -1.13 4.99 11.31
N PHE A 39 -0.95 3.98 10.46
CA PHE A 39 -2.09 3.21 9.95
C PHE A 39 -2.77 2.39 11.06
N GLY A 40 -1.98 1.88 12.01
CA GLY A 40 -2.51 1.20 13.19
C GLY A 40 -3.43 2.06 14.04
N LEU A 41 -3.29 3.40 14.03
CA LEU A 41 -4.14 4.29 14.82
C LEU A 41 -5.58 4.32 14.30
N ILE A 42 -5.77 4.12 13.00
CA ILE A 42 -7.08 4.22 12.33
C ILE A 42 -7.59 2.87 11.81
N GLY A 43 -6.77 1.82 11.84
CA GLY A 43 -7.12 0.52 11.26
C GLY A 43 -5.99 -0.51 11.37
N ASN A 44 -5.85 -1.35 10.35
CA ASN A 44 -4.80 -2.37 10.32
C ASN A 44 -3.43 -1.72 10.10
N SER A 45 -2.46 -2.10 10.93
CA SER A 45 -1.09 -1.59 10.83
C SER A 45 -0.28 -2.22 9.69
N GLN A 46 -0.66 -3.41 9.24
CA GLN A 46 0.13 -4.18 8.27
C GLN A 46 -0.03 -3.61 6.85
N VAL A 47 1.10 -3.36 6.19
CA VAL A 47 1.19 -2.95 4.78
C VAL A 47 1.86 -4.06 3.99
N GLY A 48 1.18 -4.54 2.95
CA GLY A 48 1.60 -5.68 2.12
C GLY A 48 1.24 -7.04 2.73
N PRO A 49 1.53 -8.14 2.02
CA PRO A 49 2.19 -8.20 0.71
C PRO A 49 1.23 -7.80 -0.44
N ILE A 50 1.76 -7.44 -1.61
CA ILE A 50 0.95 -7.05 -2.78
C ILE A 50 1.13 -8.06 -3.91
N TYR A 51 0.05 -8.42 -4.58
CA TYR A 51 0.11 -9.25 -5.78
C TYR A 51 0.52 -8.42 -6.99
N ILE A 52 1.60 -8.83 -7.68
CA ILE A 52 2.03 -8.18 -8.92
C ILE A 52 2.12 -9.25 -10.00
N GLY A 53 0.99 -9.51 -10.65
CA GLY A 53 0.95 -10.30 -11.88
C GLY A 53 1.33 -9.48 -13.11
N TYR A 54 1.42 -10.16 -14.26
CA TYR A 54 1.77 -9.55 -15.55
C TYR A 54 0.92 -8.32 -15.92
N ILE A 55 -0.39 -8.39 -15.71
CA ILE A 55 -1.32 -7.28 -16.01
C ILE A 55 -1.05 -6.07 -15.11
N ALA A 56 -0.78 -6.31 -13.82
CA ALA A 56 -0.45 -5.24 -12.87
C ALA A 56 0.86 -4.55 -13.24
N ALA A 57 1.89 -5.34 -13.62
CA ALA A 57 3.17 -4.79 -14.06
C ALA A 57 3.04 -3.92 -15.33
N LEU A 58 2.27 -4.39 -16.33
CA LEU A 58 1.99 -3.59 -17.53
C LEU A 58 1.23 -2.30 -17.20
N SER A 59 0.22 -2.36 -16.33
CA SER A 59 -0.55 -1.19 -15.91
C SER A 59 0.32 -0.13 -15.24
N ILE A 60 1.20 -0.53 -14.31
CA ILE A 60 2.14 0.39 -13.64
C ILE A 60 3.09 1.01 -14.66
N THR A 61 3.61 0.21 -15.60
CA THR A 61 4.53 0.70 -16.65
C THR A 61 3.85 1.73 -17.55
N CYS A 62 2.63 1.46 -18.03
CA CYS A 62 1.86 2.41 -18.82
C CYS A 62 1.53 3.68 -18.02
N GLY A 63 1.19 3.56 -16.74
CA GLY A 63 0.93 4.68 -15.85
C GLY A 63 2.15 5.59 -15.66
N LEU A 64 3.33 5.00 -15.46
CA LEU A 64 4.59 5.75 -15.35
C LEU A 64 4.94 6.46 -16.65
N ILE A 65 4.80 5.79 -17.81
CA ILE A 65 5.03 6.42 -19.12
C ILE A 65 4.09 7.63 -19.30
N ALA A 66 2.81 7.49 -18.97
CA ALA A 66 1.86 8.60 -19.06
C ALA A 66 2.24 9.76 -18.12
N PHE A 67 2.62 9.47 -16.88
CA PHE A 67 3.04 10.48 -15.91
C PHE A 67 4.27 11.27 -16.39
N GLU A 68 5.29 10.59 -16.90
CA GLU A 68 6.50 11.22 -17.44
C GLU A 68 6.19 12.07 -18.67
N ILE A 69 5.36 11.59 -19.61
CA ILE A 69 4.97 12.38 -20.79
C ILE A 69 4.29 13.69 -20.36
N ILE A 70 3.38 13.62 -19.39
CA ILE A 70 2.69 14.81 -18.86
C ILE A 70 3.72 15.75 -18.21
N GLY A 71 4.59 15.24 -17.34
CA GLY A 71 5.59 16.03 -16.65
C GLY A 71 6.61 16.70 -17.58
N LEU A 72 7.10 15.98 -18.59
CA LEU A 72 8.03 16.50 -19.58
C LEU A 72 7.40 17.59 -20.46
N ASN A 73 6.12 17.43 -20.83
CA ASN A 73 5.41 18.49 -21.55
C ASN A 73 5.18 19.74 -20.69
N MET A 74 4.85 19.55 -19.40
CA MET A 74 4.73 20.67 -18.46
C MET A 74 6.07 21.41 -18.32
N TRP A 75 7.18 20.68 -18.20
CA TRP A 75 8.52 21.28 -18.16
C TRP A 75 8.85 22.03 -19.45
N ALA A 76 8.60 21.43 -20.60
CA ALA A 76 8.85 22.05 -21.90
C ALA A 76 8.04 23.34 -22.11
N SER A 77 6.90 23.50 -21.42
CA SER A 77 6.07 24.70 -21.53
C SER A 77 6.58 25.91 -20.75
N VAL A 78 7.57 25.73 -19.87
CA VAL A 78 8.08 26.78 -18.95
C VAL A 78 9.59 27.05 -19.10
N ASN A 79 10.22 26.45 -20.11
CA ASN A 79 11.61 26.69 -20.50
C ASN A 79 11.67 27.17 -21.96
#